data_AF-A0AAE5L5E8-F1
#
_entry.id   AF-A0AAE5L5E8-F1
#
_cell.length_a   1.000
_cell.length_b   1.000
_cell.length_c   1.000
_cell.angle_alpha   90.00
_cell.angle_beta   90.00
_cell.angle_gamma   90.00
#
_symmetry.space_group_name_H-M   'P 1'
#
loop_
_entity.id
_entity.type
_entity.pdbx_description
1 polymer ?
#
loop_
_entity_poly.entity_id
_entity_poly.type
_entity_poly.pdbx_seq_one_letter_code
_entity_poly.pdbx_strand_id
1 'polypeptide(L)'
;MKVLVATNAFKGSLPAPRACALVAQGFRQGFPEARVVEIPLADGGDGTVGVLVSVKSGTVRNVQVTGPYGKTVDCGMGLLPDGTVVIESAASSGLALVAPEERDAMAATSYGVGELMAVAAAQGARRILVGVGGTAMNDGGIGMVQAAGGKVLDEAGRQVPHGIYGLKRVFRVDPGDIPEKFQDVEVIAICDVDNPLTGPQGATMVYGPQKGLELHRLDEVDRYMDRYGSVLGRDLGRDPRDVPRAGAGGGLAAALWAFFGAKLVDGAGFVLRETGFMDELEGAGLIITGEGRIDSQTEKGKVPYAVARAGFERGIPVIALGGGLGDGVLRGYPWEITAVFDSTTGPGSVEDAMAKTEISLPFVARQIAKLSRAVLLSGRGVRQELSAGGVVFRKGNGGIQVLLIEDRFGYLTLPKGHVDQGEALEEAALREVKEETGVDCEILAYAGSHTYRFPGEGCVPVEKTVHYFAMRYTGGEPAPQPGETARVMWVTPEDLQGLKTYPKTVKLIEKAAELLP
;
A
#
# COMPACT_ATOMS: atom_id res chain seq x y z
N MET A 1 5.69 26.06 -3.26
CA MET A 1 5.86 24.62 -2.93
C MET A 1 4.54 23.92 -3.14
N LYS A 2 4.52 22.74 -3.77
CA LYS A 2 3.34 21.86 -3.84
C LYS A 2 3.35 20.92 -2.63
N VAL A 3 2.22 20.82 -1.92
CA VAL A 3 2.05 19.98 -0.74
C VAL A 3 0.88 19.05 -0.97
N LEU A 4 1.11 17.74 -0.82
CA LEU A 4 0.04 16.76 -0.85
C LEU A 4 -0.44 16.50 0.57
N VAL A 5 -1.74 16.55 0.79
CA VAL A 5 -2.38 16.14 2.03
C VAL A 5 -3.14 14.86 1.74
N ALA A 6 -2.63 13.74 2.23
CA ALA A 6 -3.10 12.41 1.93
C ALA A 6 -3.29 11.57 3.20
N THR A 7 -4.43 11.73 3.85
CA THR A 7 -4.72 11.15 5.18
C THR A 7 -5.75 10.04 5.11
N ASN A 8 -5.63 9.04 5.99
CA ASN A 8 -6.69 8.10 6.31
C ASN A 8 -7.72 8.72 7.26
N ALA A 9 -8.77 7.97 7.60
CA ALA A 9 -9.69 8.31 8.66
C ALA A 9 -8.98 8.36 10.02
N PHE A 10 -9.41 9.31 10.84
CA PHE A 10 -9.09 9.34 12.26
C PHE A 10 -10.19 8.53 12.96
N LYS A 11 -10.00 7.21 13.01
CA LYS A 11 -11.03 6.22 13.37
C LYS A 11 -11.76 6.61 14.66
N GLY A 12 -13.09 6.60 14.60
CA GLY A 12 -13.98 7.02 15.68
C GLY A 12 -14.14 8.54 15.85
N SER A 13 -13.43 9.37 15.08
CA SER A 13 -13.53 10.84 15.15
C SER A 13 -13.90 11.46 13.82
N LEU A 14 -13.09 11.28 12.78
CA LEU A 14 -13.30 11.93 11.47
C LEU A 14 -13.11 10.96 10.30
N PRO A 15 -14.00 10.98 9.30
CA PRO A 15 -13.78 10.26 8.06
C PRO A 15 -12.63 10.89 7.26
N ALA A 16 -11.98 10.09 6.41
CA ALA A 16 -10.79 10.51 5.67
C ALA A 16 -10.96 11.82 4.86
N PRO A 17 -12.07 12.05 4.12
CA PRO A 17 -12.29 13.33 3.42
C PRO A 17 -12.30 14.54 4.36
N ARG A 18 -12.91 14.41 5.54
CA ARG A 18 -12.99 15.49 6.51
C ARG A 18 -11.64 15.76 7.17
N ALA A 19 -10.93 14.71 7.58
CA ALA A 19 -9.58 14.81 8.14
C ALA A 19 -8.62 15.49 7.15
N CYS A 20 -8.65 15.05 5.88
CA CYS A 20 -7.84 15.62 4.80
C CYS A 20 -8.13 17.11 4.61
N ALA A 21 -9.41 17.50 4.56
CA ALA A 21 -9.81 18.90 4.42
C ALA A 21 -9.36 19.79 5.58
N LEU A 22 -9.44 19.30 6.83
CA LEU A 22 -8.98 20.04 8.00
C LEU A 22 -7.45 20.21 8.03
N VAL A 23 -6.70 19.16 7.70
CA VAL A 23 -5.24 19.26 7.59
C VAL A 23 -4.85 20.26 6.49
N ALA A 24 -5.51 20.19 5.32
CA ALA A 24 -5.28 21.13 4.24
C ALA A 24 -5.65 22.56 4.61
N GLN A 25 -6.76 22.78 5.33
CA GLN A 25 -7.15 24.08 5.85
C GLN A 25 -6.07 24.65 6.79
N GLY A 26 -5.61 23.86 7.76
CA GLY A 26 -4.53 24.24 8.66
C GLY A 26 -3.26 24.61 7.88
N PHE A 27 -2.92 23.81 6.87
CA PHE A 27 -1.74 24.04 6.04
C PHE A 27 -1.83 25.35 5.25
N ARG A 28 -2.96 25.62 4.59
CA ARG A 28 -3.20 26.88 3.85
C ARG A 28 -3.14 28.11 4.78
N GLN A 29 -3.59 27.99 6.02
CA GLN A 29 -3.49 29.09 7.00
C GLN A 29 -2.05 29.36 7.46
N GLY A 30 -1.24 28.31 7.61
CA GLY A 30 0.14 28.42 8.10
C GLY A 30 1.15 28.75 6.99
N PHE A 31 0.85 28.37 5.75
CA PHE A 31 1.68 28.60 4.58
C PHE A 31 0.83 28.99 3.35
N PRO A 32 0.35 30.25 3.28
CA PRO A 32 -0.57 30.71 2.23
C PRO A 32 -0.01 30.60 0.80
N GLU A 33 1.32 30.66 0.63
CA GLU A 33 1.99 30.58 -0.67
C GLU A 33 2.15 29.13 -1.18
N ALA A 34 1.75 28.11 -0.40
CA ALA A 34 1.81 26.72 -0.81
C ALA A 34 0.58 26.31 -1.65
N ARG A 35 0.82 25.52 -2.71
CA ARG A 35 -0.25 24.83 -3.45
C ARG A 35 -0.58 23.55 -2.71
N VAL A 36 -1.74 23.49 -2.05
CA VAL A 36 -2.17 22.33 -1.26
C VAL A 36 -3.18 21.49 -2.06
N VAL A 37 -2.86 20.22 -2.28
CA VAL A 37 -3.69 19.22 -2.96
C VAL A 37 -4.23 18.23 -1.92
N GLU A 38 -5.54 17.99 -1.94
CA GLU A 38 -6.25 17.11 -1.00
C GLU A 38 -6.53 15.76 -1.66
N ILE A 39 -6.09 14.68 -1.02
CA ILE A 39 -6.22 13.31 -1.55
C ILE A 39 -6.60 12.39 -0.40
N PRO A 40 -7.88 12.31 0.01
CA PRO A 40 -8.27 11.40 1.08
C PRO A 40 -7.96 9.95 0.68
N LEU A 41 -7.52 9.14 1.64
CA LEU A 41 -7.11 7.75 1.42
C LEU A 41 -7.83 6.79 2.37
N ALA A 42 -7.80 5.51 2.04
CA ALA A 42 -8.29 4.39 2.84
C ALA A 42 -7.36 3.17 2.66
N ASP A 43 -7.51 2.17 3.54
CA ASP A 43 -6.70 0.95 3.56
C ASP A 43 -7.48 -0.29 3.06
N GLY A 44 -8.68 -0.11 2.50
CA GLY A 44 -9.55 -1.23 2.08
C GLY A 44 -10.55 -1.68 3.15
N GLY A 45 -10.49 -1.09 4.34
CA GLY A 45 -11.53 -1.22 5.37
C GLY A 45 -12.67 -0.22 5.22
N ASP A 46 -13.31 0.06 6.36
CA ASP A 46 -14.38 1.05 6.52
C ASP A 46 -13.97 2.44 6.01
N GLY A 47 -14.83 3.06 5.19
CA GLY A 47 -14.63 4.38 4.59
C GLY A 47 -14.00 4.40 3.19
N THR A 48 -13.61 3.25 2.64
CA THR A 48 -13.11 3.10 1.26
C THR A 48 -14.13 3.57 0.21
N VAL A 49 -15.41 3.24 0.36
CA VAL A 49 -16.53 3.72 -0.48
C VAL A 49 -16.56 5.25 -0.46
N GLY A 50 -16.53 5.85 0.74
CA GLY A 50 -16.56 7.30 0.89
C GLY A 50 -15.38 7.99 0.19
N VAL A 51 -14.17 7.41 0.32
CA VAL A 51 -12.97 7.90 -0.35
C VAL A 51 -13.07 7.80 -1.87
N LEU A 52 -13.38 6.64 -2.41
CA LEU A 52 -13.40 6.43 -3.87
C LEU A 52 -14.54 7.20 -4.54
N VAL A 53 -15.72 7.28 -3.90
CA VAL A 53 -16.83 8.11 -4.36
C VAL A 53 -16.45 9.59 -4.38
N SER A 54 -15.82 10.08 -3.31
CA SER A 54 -15.35 11.47 -3.21
C SER A 54 -14.35 11.81 -4.31
N VAL A 55 -13.37 10.94 -4.56
CA VAL A 55 -12.27 11.24 -5.50
C VAL A 55 -12.70 11.06 -6.95
N LYS A 56 -13.50 10.03 -7.26
CA LYS A 56 -13.93 9.72 -8.62
C LYS A 56 -15.28 10.33 -9.01
N SER A 57 -15.81 11.26 -8.21
CA SER A 57 -17.11 11.91 -8.45
C SER A 57 -18.25 10.87 -8.63
N GLY A 58 -18.22 9.83 -7.81
CA GLY A 58 -19.26 8.80 -7.79
C GLY A 58 -20.51 9.22 -7.03
N THR A 59 -21.40 8.25 -6.82
CA THR A 59 -22.58 8.40 -5.96
C THR A 59 -22.70 7.21 -5.01
N VAL A 60 -23.41 7.38 -3.90
CA VAL A 60 -23.73 6.27 -2.99
C VAL A 60 -25.19 5.88 -3.18
N ARG A 61 -25.43 4.57 -3.34
CA ARG A 61 -26.77 3.97 -3.35
C ARG A 61 -26.94 3.11 -2.11
N ASN A 62 -28.01 3.36 -1.35
CA ASN A 62 -28.36 2.52 -0.21
C ASN A 62 -29.11 1.25 -0.66
N VAL A 63 -28.72 0.11 -0.11
CA VAL A 63 -29.31 -1.20 -0.37
C VAL A 63 -29.52 -1.91 0.96
N GLN A 64 -30.71 -2.49 1.15
CA GLN A 64 -31.01 -3.31 2.33
C GLN A 64 -30.52 -4.73 2.10
N VAL A 65 -29.69 -5.21 3.01
CA VAL A 65 -29.10 -6.55 2.95
C VAL A 65 -29.11 -7.20 4.32
N THR A 66 -28.78 -8.48 4.36
CA THR A 66 -28.69 -9.30 5.57
C THR A 66 -27.43 -8.93 6.35
N GLY A 67 -27.65 -8.47 7.58
CA GLY A 67 -26.61 -8.16 8.54
C GLY A 67 -25.88 -9.40 9.08
N PRO A 68 -24.85 -9.23 9.92
CA PRO A 68 -24.01 -10.35 10.38
C PRO A 68 -24.80 -11.42 11.15
N TYR A 69 -25.91 -11.05 11.80
CA TYR A 69 -26.74 -11.97 12.59
C TYR A 69 -28.16 -12.12 12.04
N GLY A 70 -28.34 -11.93 10.71
CA GLY A 70 -29.60 -12.15 10.01
C GLY A 70 -30.60 -10.99 10.04
N LYS A 71 -30.38 -9.96 10.87
CA LYS A 71 -31.17 -8.71 10.84
C LYS A 71 -30.84 -7.89 9.60
N THR A 72 -31.82 -7.25 8.97
CA THR A 72 -31.59 -6.34 7.84
C THR A 72 -30.77 -5.11 8.27
N VAL A 73 -29.84 -4.69 7.42
CA VAL A 73 -29.04 -3.47 7.56
C VAL A 73 -29.05 -2.67 6.26
N ASP A 74 -29.00 -1.34 6.36
CA ASP A 74 -28.84 -0.44 5.22
C ASP A 74 -27.35 -0.26 4.91
N CYS A 75 -26.93 -0.63 3.70
CA CYS A 75 -25.53 -0.50 3.26
C CYS A 75 -25.41 0.49 2.11
N GLY A 76 -24.43 1.39 2.21
CA GLY A 76 -24.04 2.28 1.12
C GLY A 76 -23.12 1.57 0.13
N MET A 77 -23.57 1.44 -1.12
CA MET A 77 -22.79 0.93 -2.24
C MET A 77 -22.34 2.09 -3.13
N GLY A 78 -21.02 2.21 -3.36
CA GLY A 78 -20.44 3.27 -4.19
C GLY A 78 -20.58 2.94 -5.67
N LEU A 79 -21.11 3.87 -6.46
CA LEU A 79 -21.25 3.76 -7.91
C LEU A 79 -20.33 4.80 -8.57
N LEU A 80 -19.36 4.35 -9.35
CA LEU A 80 -18.39 5.23 -10.02
C LEU A 80 -18.74 5.42 -11.51
N PRO A 81 -18.35 6.55 -12.13
CA PRO A 81 -18.73 6.86 -13.51
C PRO A 81 -18.22 5.87 -14.57
N ASP A 82 -17.16 5.12 -14.28
CA ASP A 82 -16.57 4.13 -15.19
C ASP A 82 -17.26 2.75 -15.17
N GLY A 83 -18.34 2.61 -14.38
CA GLY A 83 -19.05 1.34 -14.19
C GLY A 83 -18.46 0.46 -13.08
N THR A 84 -17.52 0.99 -12.28
CA THR A 84 -17.05 0.34 -11.06
C THR A 84 -18.04 0.50 -9.93
N VAL A 85 -18.28 -0.59 -9.20
CA VAL A 85 -19.05 -0.59 -7.96
C VAL A 85 -18.13 -0.89 -6.78
N VAL A 86 -18.24 -0.12 -5.71
CA VAL A 86 -17.44 -0.26 -4.49
C VAL A 86 -18.34 -0.71 -3.34
N ILE A 87 -17.94 -1.78 -2.67
CA ILE A 87 -18.66 -2.41 -1.56
C ILE A 87 -17.70 -2.56 -0.38
N GLU A 88 -18.19 -2.31 0.83
CA GLU A 88 -17.48 -2.62 2.06
C GLU A 88 -18.15 -3.77 2.79
N SER A 89 -17.41 -4.84 3.07
CA SER A 89 -17.91 -5.95 3.86
C SER A 89 -18.27 -5.53 5.29
N ALA A 90 -17.59 -4.52 5.85
CA ALA A 90 -17.92 -3.98 7.16
C ALA A 90 -19.33 -3.35 7.21
N ALA A 91 -19.84 -2.81 6.09
CA ALA A 91 -21.15 -2.18 6.05
C ALA A 91 -22.29 -3.19 6.25
N SER A 92 -22.14 -4.42 5.75
CA SER A 92 -23.14 -5.48 5.88
C SER A 92 -22.82 -6.49 6.98
N SER A 93 -21.54 -6.72 7.27
CA SER A 93 -21.05 -7.84 8.07
C SER A 93 -19.95 -7.40 9.04
N GLY A 94 -19.94 -6.14 9.47
CA GLY A 94 -18.87 -5.54 10.28
C GLY A 94 -19.04 -5.62 11.80
N LEU A 95 -17.91 -5.47 12.51
CA LEU A 95 -17.83 -5.44 13.97
C LEU A 95 -18.53 -4.24 14.61
N ALA A 96 -18.65 -3.13 13.86
CA ALA A 96 -19.26 -1.88 14.33
C ALA A 96 -20.80 -1.93 14.33
N LEU A 97 -21.40 -2.97 13.74
CA LEU A 97 -22.86 -3.12 13.66
C LEU A 97 -23.48 -3.69 14.94
N VAL A 98 -22.68 -4.17 15.88
CA VAL A 98 -23.13 -4.75 17.16
C VAL A 98 -22.24 -4.32 18.31
N ALA A 99 -22.78 -4.38 19.53
CA ALA A 99 -21.99 -4.14 20.73
C ALA A 99 -20.92 -5.25 20.91
N PRO A 100 -19.76 -4.96 21.52
CA PRO A 100 -18.71 -5.94 21.76
C PRO A 100 -19.17 -7.23 22.44
N GLU A 101 -20.13 -7.13 23.36
CA GLU A 101 -20.68 -8.23 24.16
C GLU A 101 -21.65 -9.12 23.35
N GLU A 102 -22.17 -8.61 22.22
CA GLU A 102 -23.08 -9.32 21.33
C GLU A 102 -22.34 -10.02 20.18
N ARG A 103 -21.01 -9.92 20.13
CA ARG A 103 -20.20 -10.52 19.06
C ARG A 103 -20.18 -12.04 19.18
N ASP A 104 -20.65 -12.71 18.14
CA ASP A 104 -20.62 -14.16 18.03
C ASP A 104 -20.10 -14.59 16.65
N ALA A 105 -18.79 -14.81 16.55
CA ALA A 105 -18.16 -15.32 15.33
C ALA A 105 -18.77 -16.64 14.84
N MET A 106 -19.40 -17.45 15.70
CA MET A 106 -20.00 -18.72 15.29
C MET A 106 -21.22 -18.52 14.40
N ALA A 107 -22.06 -17.54 14.73
CA ALA A 107 -23.29 -17.23 14.00
C ALA A 107 -23.07 -16.21 12.87
N ALA A 108 -22.07 -15.34 13.00
CA ALA A 108 -21.86 -14.22 12.08
C ALA A 108 -21.70 -14.66 10.62
N THR A 109 -22.42 -14.00 9.70
CA THR A 109 -22.49 -14.35 8.27
C THR A 109 -21.98 -13.26 7.34
N SER A 110 -21.40 -13.67 6.22
CA SER A 110 -21.03 -12.81 5.08
C SER A 110 -22.16 -12.64 4.04
N TYR A 111 -23.37 -13.15 4.32
CA TYR A 111 -24.48 -13.19 3.35
C TYR A 111 -24.79 -11.85 2.68
N GLY A 112 -24.86 -10.76 3.45
CA GLY A 112 -25.11 -9.42 2.92
C GLY A 112 -24.07 -8.93 1.91
N VAL A 113 -22.82 -9.40 1.99
CA VAL A 113 -21.78 -9.08 0.99
C VAL A 113 -22.17 -9.67 -0.36
N GLY A 114 -22.65 -10.93 -0.38
CA GLY A 114 -23.09 -11.58 -1.61
C GLY A 114 -24.36 -10.94 -2.19
N GLU A 115 -25.26 -10.45 -1.35
CA GLU A 115 -26.42 -9.66 -1.79
C GLU A 115 -25.98 -8.36 -2.48
N LEU A 116 -25.04 -7.62 -1.89
CA LEU A 116 -24.49 -6.40 -2.51
C LEU A 116 -23.80 -6.71 -3.84
N MET A 117 -23.03 -7.79 -3.91
CA MET A 117 -22.36 -8.21 -5.15
C MET A 117 -23.37 -8.61 -6.24
N ALA A 118 -24.42 -9.35 -5.88
CA ALA A 118 -25.48 -9.73 -6.82
C ALA A 118 -26.23 -8.50 -7.34
N VAL A 119 -26.51 -7.53 -6.47
CA VAL A 119 -27.13 -6.25 -6.83
C VAL A 119 -26.24 -5.43 -7.76
N ALA A 120 -24.91 -5.43 -7.55
CA ALA A 120 -23.94 -4.77 -8.41
C ALA A 120 -23.87 -5.43 -9.79
N ALA A 121 -23.77 -6.75 -9.85
CA ALA A 121 -23.71 -7.51 -11.10
C ALA A 121 -25.00 -7.33 -11.93
N ALA A 122 -26.18 -7.41 -11.29
CA ALA A 122 -27.47 -7.20 -11.95
C ALA A 122 -27.65 -5.78 -12.53
N GLN A 123 -26.86 -4.80 -12.07
CA GLN A 123 -26.83 -3.43 -12.60
C GLN A 123 -25.81 -3.24 -13.73
N GLY A 124 -25.13 -4.31 -14.16
CA GLY A 124 -24.12 -4.26 -15.22
C GLY A 124 -22.81 -3.63 -14.77
N ALA A 125 -22.43 -3.82 -13.49
CA ALA A 125 -21.11 -3.42 -13.01
C ALA A 125 -20.02 -4.08 -13.86
N ARG A 126 -19.06 -3.29 -14.35
CA ARG A 126 -17.90 -3.82 -15.08
C ARG A 126 -16.82 -4.34 -14.13
N ARG A 127 -16.77 -3.72 -12.95
CA ARG A 127 -15.79 -4.01 -11.91
C ARG A 127 -16.46 -3.89 -10.55
N ILE A 128 -16.16 -4.81 -9.64
CA ILE A 128 -16.62 -4.79 -8.25
C ILE A 128 -15.40 -4.77 -7.34
N LEU A 129 -15.24 -3.68 -6.59
CA LEU A 129 -14.23 -3.54 -5.55
C LEU A 129 -14.85 -3.89 -4.21
N VAL A 130 -14.31 -4.90 -3.52
CA VAL A 130 -14.79 -5.36 -2.22
C VAL A 130 -13.73 -5.09 -1.16
N GLY A 131 -14.00 -4.14 -0.27
CA GLY A 131 -13.20 -3.92 0.94
C GLY A 131 -13.48 -5.02 1.97
N VAL A 132 -12.47 -5.82 2.33
CA VAL A 132 -12.65 -7.01 3.19
C VAL A 132 -12.28 -6.80 4.68
N GLY A 133 -11.91 -5.58 5.06
CA GLY A 133 -11.55 -5.23 6.44
C GLY A 133 -12.77 -5.03 7.37
N GLY A 134 -12.53 -5.08 8.68
CA GLY A 134 -13.53 -4.69 9.71
C GLY A 134 -14.69 -5.67 9.96
N THR A 135 -14.57 -6.92 9.49
CA THR A 135 -15.65 -7.93 9.50
C THR A 135 -15.88 -8.55 10.89
N ALA A 136 -17.15 -8.84 11.23
CA ALA A 136 -17.55 -9.64 12.39
C ALA A 136 -17.51 -11.16 12.16
N MET A 137 -17.59 -11.60 10.90
CA MET A 137 -17.66 -13.03 10.56
C MET A 137 -16.30 -13.72 10.46
N ASN A 138 -16.31 -15.05 10.59
CA ASN A 138 -15.17 -15.94 10.32
C ASN A 138 -15.66 -17.20 9.60
N ASP A 139 -16.57 -17.00 8.65
CA ASP A 139 -17.34 -18.05 7.99
C ASP A 139 -16.69 -18.56 6.70
N GLY A 140 -15.51 -18.05 6.32
CA GLY A 140 -14.85 -18.41 5.07
C GLY A 140 -15.55 -17.85 3.83
N GLY A 141 -16.41 -16.84 3.97
CA GLY A 141 -17.19 -16.28 2.86
C GLY A 141 -18.34 -17.18 2.38
N ILE A 142 -18.72 -18.22 3.14
CA ILE A 142 -19.78 -19.14 2.72
C ILE A 142 -21.12 -18.42 2.53
N GLY A 143 -21.46 -17.46 3.40
CA GLY A 143 -22.70 -16.69 3.29
C GLY A 143 -22.72 -15.86 2.00
N MET A 144 -21.62 -15.19 1.67
CA MET A 144 -21.48 -14.44 0.42
C MET A 144 -21.70 -15.33 -0.80
N VAL A 145 -21.07 -16.52 -0.83
CA VAL A 145 -21.24 -17.48 -1.92
C VAL A 145 -22.70 -17.92 -2.06
N GLN A 146 -23.35 -18.20 -0.94
CA GLN A 146 -24.76 -18.60 -0.90
C GLN A 146 -25.68 -17.53 -1.50
N ALA A 147 -25.50 -16.28 -1.09
CA ALA A 147 -26.30 -15.15 -1.58
C ALA A 147 -26.04 -14.84 -3.06
N ALA A 148 -24.79 -15.01 -3.52
CA ALA A 148 -24.43 -14.81 -4.93
C ALA A 148 -24.97 -15.91 -5.87
N GLY A 149 -25.41 -17.05 -5.31
CA GLY A 149 -26.03 -18.16 -6.04
C GLY A 149 -25.17 -19.41 -6.19
N GLY A 150 -24.02 -19.45 -5.51
CA GLY A 150 -23.22 -20.65 -5.33
C GLY A 150 -23.78 -21.56 -4.24
N LYS A 151 -23.30 -22.81 -4.19
CA LYS A 151 -23.74 -23.80 -3.20
C LYS A 151 -22.57 -24.28 -2.36
N VAL A 152 -22.78 -24.27 -1.05
CA VAL A 152 -21.87 -24.84 -0.05
C VAL A 152 -22.67 -25.90 0.70
N LEU A 153 -22.28 -27.16 0.52
CA LEU A 153 -23.11 -28.32 0.82
C LEU A 153 -22.50 -29.20 1.91
N ASP A 154 -23.37 -29.77 2.75
CA ASP A 154 -23.04 -30.84 3.68
C ASP A 154 -22.94 -32.21 2.97
N GLU A 155 -22.58 -33.25 3.72
CA GLU A 155 -22.44 -34.62 3.21
C GLU A 155 -23.76 -35.19 2.66
N ALA A 156 -24.91 -34.69 3.14
CA ALA A 156 -26.22 -35.06 2.65
C ALA A 156 -26.66 -34.26 1.40
N GLY A 157 -25.78 -33.40 0.86
CA GLY A 157 -26.06 -32.57 -0.30
C GLY A 157 -26.99 -31.39 -0.03
N ARG A 158 -27.15 -30.98 1.24
CA ARG A 158 -27.98 -29.83 1.64
C ARG A 158 -27.12 -28.61 1.87
N GLN A 159 -27.71 -27.43 1.69
CA GLN A 159 -27.04 -26.17 2.00
C GLN A 159 -26.61 -26.12 3.47
N VAL A 160 -25.35 -25.77 3.73
CA VAL A 160 -24.87 -25.58 5.11
C VAL A 160 -25.50 -24.32 5.72
N PRO A 161 -25.72 -24.27 7.05
CA PRO A 161 -26.16 -23.04 7.71
C PRO A 161 -25.10 -21.93 7.61
N HIS A 162 -25.45 -20.72 8.02
CA HIS A 162 -24.51 -19.60 8.04
C HIS A 162 -23.41 -19.75 9.10
N GLY A 163 -22.36 -18.94 8.98
CA GLY A 163 -21.31 -18.80 9.99
C GLY A 163 -20.38 -20.01 10.11
N ILE A 164 -19.62 -20.07 11.21
CA ILE A 164 -18.74 -21.21 11.50
C ILE A 164 -19.56 -22.50 11.68
N TYR A 165 -20.83 -22.41 12.08
CA TYR A 165 -21.73 -23.57 12.12
C TYR A 165 -21.83 -24.26 10.75
N GLY A 166 -21.85 -23.48 9.67
CA GLY A 166 -21.79 -23.97 8.31
C GLY A 166 -20.42 -24.50 7.93
N LEU A 167 -19.37 -23.72 8.23
CA LEU A 167 -17.98 -24.07 7.94
C LEU A 167 -17.60 -25.46 8.50
N LYS A 168 -18.09 -25.78 9.70
CA LYS A 168 -17.94 -27.10 10.35
C LYS A 168 -18.53 -28.26 9.54
N ARG A 169 -19.49 -28.02 8.66
CA ARG A 169 -20.22 -29.06 7.92
C ARG A 169 -19.87 -29.14 6.44
N VAL A 170 -19.03 -28.24 5.92
CA VAL A 170 -18.72 -28.19 4.49
C VAL A 170 -18.10 -29.51 4.04
N PHE A 171 -18.75 -30.12 3.05
CA PHE A 171 -18.31 -31.35 2.41
C PHE A 171 -18.02 -31.13 0.92
N ARG A 172 -18.83 -30.30 0.24
CA ARG A 172 -18.73 -30.01 -1.20
C ARG A 172 -19.12 -28.57 -1.50
N VAL A 173 -18.52 -27.99 -2.53
CA VAL A 173 -18.97 -26.73 -3.13
C VAL A 173 -19.36 -26.89 -4.61
N ASP A 174 -20.19 -25.99 -5.09
CA ASP A 174 -20.61 -25.88 -6.48
C ASP A 174 -20.75 -24.39 -6.83
N PRO A 175 -20.16 -23.89 -7.94
CA PRO A 175 -20.23 -22.48 -8.30
C PRO A 175 -21.65 -22.00 -8.63
N GLY A 176 -22.60 -22.90 -8.91
CA GLY A 176 -23.97 -22.53 -9.23
C GLY A 176 -24.05 -21.60 -10.45
N ASP A 177 -24.83 -20.52 -10.32
CA ASP A 177 -25.00 -19.52 -11.38
C ASP A 177 -24.03 -18.33 -11.27
N ILE A 178 -23.05 -18.38 -10.35
CA ILE A 178 -22.02 -17.33 -10.20
C ILE A 178 -21.28 -17.06 -11.53
N PRO A 179 -20.82 -18.07 -12.29
CA PRO A 179 -20.08 -17.82 -13.54
C PRO A 179 -20.90 -17.07 -14.59
N GLU A 180 -22.22 -17.27 -14.62
CA GLU A 180 -23.14 -16.59 -15.54
C GLU A 180 -23.47 -15.19 -15.05
N LYS A 181 -23.83 -15.04 -13.76
CA LYS A 181 -24.20 -13.74 -13.18
C LYS A 181 -23.06 -12.73 -13.17
N PHE A 182 -21.83 -13.20 -12.95
CA PHE A 182 -20.63 -12.37 -12.88
C PHE A 182 -19.78 -12.49 -14.16
N GLN A 183 -20.39 -12.95 -15.26
CA GLN A 183 -19.73 -12.97 -16.55
C GLN A 183 -19.27 -11.55 -16.93
N ASP A 184 -18.01 -11.43 -17.35
CA ASP A 184 -17.37 -10.17 -17.74
C ASP A 184 -17.28 -9.10 -16.62
N VAL A 185 -17.49 -9.48 -15.35
CA VAL A 185 -17.32 -8.61 -14.18
C VAL A 185 -15.95 -8.87 -13.54
N GLU A 186 -15.07 -7.86 -13.52
CA GLU A 186 -13.82 -7.97 -12.75
C GLU A 186 -14.08 -7.78 -11.25
N VAL A 187 -13.79 -8.80 -10.44
CA VAL A 187 -13.88 -8.69 -8.98
C VAL A 187 -12.48 -8.46 -8.38
N ILE A 188 -12.38 -7.54 -7.43
CA ILE A 188 -11.15 -7.25 -6.70
C ILE A 188 -11.45 -7.16 -5.21
N ALA A 189 -10.70 -7.94 -4.42
CA ALA A 189 -10.74 -7.85 -2.97
C ALA A 189 -9.60 -6.95 -2.49
N ILE A 190 -9.95 -5.86 -1.81
CA ILE A 190 -9.02 -4.89 -1.24
C ILE A 190 -8.74 -5.33 0.20
N CYS A 191 -7.55 -5.87 0.44
CA CYS A 191 -7.17 -6.50 1.70
C CYS A 191 -6.24 -5.58 2.51
N ASP A 192 -6.58 -5.35 3.77
CA ASP A 192 -5.80 -4.55 4.71
C ASP A 192 -4.69 -5.35 5.43
N VAL A 193 -4.62 -6.67 5.19
CA VAL A 193 -3.71 -7.60 5.87
C VAL A 193 -3.24 -8.70 4.92
N ASP A 194 -2.03 -9.24 5.16
CA ASP A 194 -1.39 -10.28 4.33
C ASP A 194 -1.61 -11.71 4.83
N ASN A 195 -2.33 -11.88 5.92
CA ASN A 195 -2.52 -13.15 6.61
C ASN A 195 -3.04 -14.27 5.68
N PRO A 196 -2.45 -15.49 5.75
CA PRO A 196 -2.94 -16.66 5.02
C PRO A 196 -4.31 -17.10 5.54
N LEU A 197 -4.93 -18.06 4.86
CA LEU A 197 -6.23 -18.58 5.28
C LEU A 197 -6.18 -19.24 6.67
N THR A 198 -5.19 -20.09 6.92
CA THR A 198 -5.07 -20.94 8.12
C THR A 198 -3.67 -20.92 8.73
N GLY A 199 -3.50 -21.59 9.87
CA GLY A 199 -2.24 -21.72 10.60
C GLY A 199 -2.03 -20.62 11.64
N PRO A 200 -0.83 -20.52 12.25
CA PRO A 200 -0.57 -19.61 13.37
C PRO A 200 -0.78 -18.12 13.05
N GLN A 201 -0.65 -17.76 11.77
CA GLN A 201 -0.94 -16.41 11.25
C GLN A 201 -2.26 -16.37 10.47
N GLY A 202 -3.07 -17.42 10.53
CA GLY A 202 -4.31 -17.56 9.79
C GLY A 202 -5.45 -16.68 10.30
N ALA A 203 -6.52 -16.62 9.51
CA ALA A 203 -7.68 -15.77 9.79
C ALA A 203 -8.26 -16.00 11.19
N THR A 204 -8.49 -17.27 11.54
CA THR A 204 -9.10 -17.68 12.80
C THR A 204 -8.19 -17.37 13.97
N MET A 205 -6.90 -17.71 13.88
CA MET A 205 -5.94 -17.57 14.97
C MET A 205 -5.70 -16.11 15.34
N VAL A 206 -5.58 -15.23 14.34
CA VAL A 206 -5.23 -13.82 14.55
C VAL A 206 -6.47 -12.96 14.85
N TYR A 207 -7.58 -13.20 14.14
CA TYR A 207 -8.74 -12.29 14.18
C TYR A 207 -10.00 -12.91 14.79
N GLY A 208 -10.04 -14.21 15.06
CA GLY A 208 -11.16 -14.87 15.73
C GLY A 208 -11.49 -14.26 17.11
N PRO A 209 -10.50 -14.03 18.01
CA PRO A 209 -10.79 -13.55 19.36
C PRO A 209 -11.54 -12.22 19.41
N GLN A 210 -11.14 -11.23 18.61
CA GLN A 210 -11.81 -9.93 18.57
C GLN A 210 -13.24 -9.98 18.01
N LYS A 211 -13.58 -11.06 17.30
CA LYS A 211 -14.91 -11.35 16.74
C LYS A 211 -15.79 -12.16 17.71
N GLY A 212 -15.33 -12.40 18.93
CA GLY A 212 -16.07 -13.17 19.95
C GLY A 212 -15.83 -14.68 19.90
N LEU A 213 -14.81 -15.15 19.18
CA LEU A 213 -14.45 -16.58 19.21
C LEU A 213 -13.63 -16.91 20.46
N GLU A 214 -14.08 -17.91 21.22
CA GLU A 214 -13.40 -18.36 22.43
C GLU A 214 -12.01 -18.96 22.13
N LEU A 215 -11.01 -18.62 22.95
CA LEU A 215 -9.60 -19.00 22.72
C LEU A 215 -9.39 -20.52 22.60
N HIS A 216 -10.15 -21.33 23.35
CA HIS A 216 -10.03 -22.78 23.32
C HIS A 216 -10.60 -23.42 22.03
N ARG A 217 -11.31 -22.65 21.21
CA ARG A 217 -11.93 -23.11 19.95
C ARG A 217 -11.14 -22.72 18.71
N LEU A 218 -10.09 -21.91 18.83
CA LEU A 218 -9.34 -21.40 17.69
C LEU A 218 -8.78 -22.55 16.83
N ASP A 219 -8.10 -23.53 17.43
CA ASP A 219 -7.55 -24.70 16.72
C ASP A 219 -8.63 -25.60 16.10
N GLU A 220 -9.82 -25.64 16.70
CA GLU A 220 -10.97 -26.37 16.14
C GLU A 220 -11.46 -25.69 14.86
N VAL A 221 -11.66 -24.37 14.92
CA VAL A 221 -12.20 -23.58 13.82
C VAL A 221 -11.17 -23.41 12.69
N ASP A 222 -9.89 -23.30 13.00
CA ASP A 222 -8.83 -23.22 11.99
C ASP A 222 -8.77 -24.52 11.16
N ARG A 223 -8.98 -25.69 11.78
CA ARG A 223 -9.13 -26.96 11.05
C ARG A 223 -10.36 -27.00 10.15
N TYR A 224 -11.47 -26.38 10.54
CA TYR A 224 -12.63 -26.24 9.65
C TYR A 224 -12.31 -25.39 8.42
N MET A 225 -11.56 -24.30 8.62
CA MET A 225 -11.11 -23.44 7.54
C MET A 225 -10.09 -24.14 6.61
N ASP A 226 -9.19 -24.96 7.14
CA ASP A 226 -8.20 -25.71 6.35
C ASP A 226 -8.89 -26.76 5.47
N ARG A 227 -9.84 -27.50 6.04
CA ARG A 227 -10.67 -28.43 5.27
C ARG A 227 -11.47 -27.70 4.21
N TYR A 228 -12.02 -26.52 4.52
CA TYR A 228 -12.74 -25.72 3.54
C TYR A 228 -11.83 -25.30 2.37
N GLY A 229 -10.60 -24.84 2.64
CA GLY A 229 -9.58 -24.58 1.62
C GLY A 229 -9.30 -25.80 0.72
N SER A 230 -9.17 -26.98 1.34
CA SER A 230 -9.01 -28.25 0.59
C SER A 230 -10.23 -28.56 -0.30
N VAL A 231 -11.44 -28.30 0.18
CA VAL A 231 -12.69 -28.51 -0.58
C VAL A 231 -12.77 -27.55 -1.78
N LEU A 232 -12.38 -26.28 -1.61
CA LEU A 232 -12.28 -25.32 -2.71
C LEU A 232 -11.26 -25.78 -3.77
N GLY A 233 -10.10 -26.29 -3.32
CA GLY A 233 -9.09 -26.89 -4.19
C GLY A 233 -9.63 -28.07 -4.99
N ARG A 234 -10.33 -29.00 -4.33
CA ARG A 234 -10.90 -30.20 -4.95
C ARG A 234 -11.99 -29.88 -5.97
N ASP A 235 -12.95 -29.02 -5.61
CA ASP A 235 -14.19 -28.85 -6.37
C ASP A 235 -14.10 -27.72 -7.40
N LEU A 236 -13.27 -26.70 -7.17
CA LEU A 236 -13.11 -25.54 -8.06
C LEU A 236 -11.71 -25.49 -8.71
N GLY A 237 -10.79 -26.39 -8.35
CA GLY A 237 -9.40 -26.35 -8.82
C GLY A 237 -8.60 -25.17 -8.24
N ARG A 238 -9.06 -24.58 -7.14
CA ARG A 238 -8.53 -23.35 -6.57
C ARG A 238 -8.37 -23.47 -5.06
N ASP A 239 -7.18 -23.86 -4.63
CA ASP A 239 -6.83 -23.96 -3.21
C ASP A 239 -6.25 -22.63 -2.69
N PRO A 240 -6.93 -21.93 -1.76
CA PRO A 240 -6.50 -20.62 -1.28
C PRO A 240 -5.47 -20.67 -0.15
N ARG A 241 -5.10 -21.85 0.38
CA ARG A 241 -4.31 -21.94 1.63
C ARG A 241 -2.93 -21.32 1.54
N ASP A 242 -2.29 -21.41 0.37
CA ASP A 242 -0.98 -20.81 0.09
C ASP A 242 -1.09 -19.44 -0.61
N VAL A 243 -2.31 -18.92 -0.80
CA VAL A 243 -2.53 -17.63 -1.45
C VAL A 243 -2.38 -16.51 -0.42
N PRO A 244 -1.47 -15.54 -0.63
CA PRO A 244 -1.35 -14.39 0.27
C PRO A 244 -2.68 -13.65 0.42
N ARG A 245 -2.96 -13.12 1.62
CA ARG A 245 -4.20 -12.38 1.94
C ARG A 245 -5.48 -13.21 1.97
N ALA A 246 -5.43 -14.52 1.70
CA ALA A 246 -6.62 -15.36 1.67
C ALA A 246 -7.40 -15.39 3.00
N GLY A 247 -6.73 -15.10 4.13
CA GLY A 247 -7.38 -15.00 5.44
C GLY A 247 -8.12 -13.69 5.70
N ALA A 248 -7.94 -12.67 4.87
CA ALA A 248 -8.57 -11.36 5.06
C ALA A 248 -10.11 -11.49 5.08
N GLY A 249 -10.73 -10.72 5.99
CA GLY A 249 -12.16 -10.82 6.24
C GLY A 249 -12.61 -12.20 6.74
N GLY A 250 -11.83 -12.91 7.57
CA GLY A 250 -12.27 -14.20 8.10
C GLY A 250 -12.39 -15.31 7.05
N GLY A 251 -11.57 -15.26 6.01
CA GLY A 251 -11.60 -16.17 4.85
C GLY A 251 -12.54 -15.72 3.71
N LEU A 252 -13.16 -14.54 3.81
CA LEU A 252 -13.94 -13.94 2.72
C LEU A 252 -13.10 -13.77 1.44
N ALA A 253 -11.86 -13.30 1.58
CA ALA A 253 -10.93 -13.14 0.47
C ALA A 253 -10.66 -14.48 -0.26
N ALA A 254 -10.53 -15.59 0.48
CA ALA A 254 -10.38 -16.92 -0.10
C ALA A 254 -11.58 -17.31 -0.98
N ALA A 255 -12.81 -17.05 -0.53
CA ALA A 255 -14.01 -17.32 -1.33
C ALA A 255 -14.14 -16.40 -2.54
N LEU A 256 -13.83 -15.11 -2.40
CA LEU A 256 -13.78 -14.16 -3.52
C LEU A 256 -12.81 -14.64 -4.61
N TRP A 257 -11.62 -15.09 -4.21
CA TRP A 257 -10.62 -15.61 -5.13
C TRP A 257 -11.06 -16.94 -5.78
N ALA A 258 -11.57 -17.89 -4.99
CA ALA A 258 -11.93 -19.21 -5.48
C ALA A 258 -13.17 -19.20 -6.40
N PHE A 259 -14.26 -18.53 -6.01
CA PHE A 259 -15.53 -18.54 -6.75
C PHE A 259 -15.63 -17.47 -7.84
N PHE A 260 -15.06 -16.29 -7.62
CA PHE A 260 -15.23 -15.15 -8.51
C PHE A 260 -13.96 -14.81 -9.30
N GLY A 261 -12.85 -15.52 -9.04
CA GLY A 261 -11.55 -15.16 -9.63
C GLY A 261 -11.07 -13.78 -9.24
N ALA A 262 -11.45 -13.33 -8.04
CA ALA A 262 -11.07 -12.02 -7.58
C ALA A 262 -9.55 -11.87 -7.46
N LYS A 263 -9.04 -10.70 -7.84
CA LYS A 263 -7.66 -10.32 -7.52
C LYS A 263 -7.58 -9.88 -6.06
N LEU A 264 -6.68 -10.47 -5.27
CA LEU A 264 -6.41 -10.05 -3.89
C LEU A 264 -5.28 -9.02 -3.90
N VAL A 265 -5.59 -7.78 -3.53
CA VAL A 265 -4.64 -6.65 -3.62
C VAL A 265 -4.36 -6.03 -2.26
N ASP A 266 -3.15 -5.50 -2.10
CA ASP A 266 -2.77 -4.66 -0.95
C ASP A 266 -3.65 -3.40 -0.90
N GLY A 267 -4.29 -3.17 0.24
CA GLY A 267 -5.38 -2.22 0.34
C GLY A 267 -4.94 -0.77 0.20
N ALA A 268 -4.00 -0.33 1.04
CA ALA A 268 -3.49 1.03 0.96
C ALA A 268 -2.84 1.30 -0.40
N GLY A 269 -1.93 0.44 -0.88
CA GLY A 269 -1.26 0.62 -2.15
C GLY A 269 -2.21 0.63 -3.35
N PHE A 270 -3.29 -0.17 -3.32
CA PHE A 270 -4.32 -0.13 -4.34
C PHE A 270 -5.11 1.19 -4.31
N VAL A 271 -5.57 1.62 -3.14
CA VAL A 271 -6.32 2.87 -3.00
C VAL A 271 -5.47 4.08 -3.41
N LEU A 272 -4.18 4.13 -3.07
CA LEU A 272 -3.26 5.18 -3.55
C LEU A 272 -3.27 5.30 -5.09
N ARG A 273 -3.31 4.18 -5.82
CA ARG A 273 -3.38 4.22 -7.28
C ARG A 273 -4.75 4.69 -7.77
N GLU A 274 -5.81 4.17 -7.17
CA GLU A 274 -7.18 4.51 -7.56
C GLU A 274 -7.54 5.99 -7.28
N THR A 275 -6.90 6.63 -6.31
CA THR A 275 -7.13 8.06 -5.99
C THR A 275 -6.32 9.04 -6.83
N GLY A 276 -5.44 8.55 -7.72
CA GLY A 276 -4.52 9.43 -8.47
C GLY A 276 -3.39 10.01 -7.63
N PHE A 277 -3.19 9.53 -6.39
CA PHE A 277 -2.11 9.99 -5.52
C PHE A 277 -0.73 9.88 -6.19
N MET A 278 -0.52 8.79 -6.93
CA MET A 278 0.76 8.53 -7.60
C MET A 278 1.12 9.59 -8.66
N ASP A 279 0.11 10.14 -9.34
CA ASP A 279 0.29 11.17 -10.37
C ASP A 279 0.59 12.52 -9.73
N GLU A 280 0.01 12.79 -8.56
CA GLU A 280 0.22 14.03 -7.83
C GLU A 280 1.59 14.13 -7.15
N LEU A 281 2.35 13.04 -7.06
CA LEU A 281 3.71 13.06 -6.51
C LEU A 281 4.68 13.90 -7.36
N GLU A 282 4.41 14.07 -8.65
CA GLU A 282 5.27 14.90 -9.50
C GLU A 282 5.22 16.38 -9.06
N GLY A 283 6.40 16.95 -8.84
CA GLY A 283 6.58 18.33 -8.38
C GLY A 283 6.17 18.58 -6.93
N ALA A 284 5.75 17.56 -6.16
CA ALA A 284 5.45 17.70 -4.74
C ALA A 284 6.73 17.90 -3.93
N GLY A 285 6.73 18.90 -3.04
CA GLY A 285 7.86 19.23 -2.16
C GLY A 285 7.69 18.74 -0.73
N LEU A 286 6.49 18.29 -0.35
CA LEU A 286 6.15 17.77 0.96
C LEU A 286 4.85 16.96 0.87
N ILE A 287 4.75 15.88 1.65
CA ILE A 287 3.53 15.10 1.81
C ILE A 287 3.16 15.09 3.29
N ILE A 288 1.90 15.39 3.60
CA ILE A 288 1.31 15.23 4.92
C ILE A 288 0.37 14.04 4.86
N THR A 289 0.58 13.06 5.72
CA THR A 289 -0.32 11.92 5.90
C THR A 289 -0.77 11.82 7.35
N GLY A 290 -1.65 10.88 7.65
CA GLY A 290 -2.11 10.68 9.02
C GLY A 290 -3.21 9.65 9.15
N GLU A 291 -3.40 9.20 10.38
CA GLU A 291 -4.48 8.31 10.78
C GLU A 291 -4.78 8.45 12.29
N GLY A 292 -5.84 7.79 12.76
CA GLY A 292 -6.29 7.91 14.16
C GLY A 292 -5.23 7.50 15.20
N ARG A 293 -4.34 6.57 14.87
CA ARG A 293 -3.23 6.18 15.74
C ARG A 293 -2.06 5.69 14.91
N ILE A 294 -0.88 6.25 15.16
CA ILE A 294 0.37 5.76 14.56
C ILE A 294 1.04 4.86 15.60
N ASP A 295 1.15 3.57 15.28
CA ASP A 295 1.79 2.55 16.10
C ASP A 295 2.62 1.56 15.25
N SER A 296 3.15 0.49 15.85
CA SER A 296 3.95 -0.52 15.15
C SER A 296 3.18 -1.32 14.10
N GLN A 297 1.85 -1.20 14.04
CA GLN A 297 1.06 -1.80 12.96
C GLN A 297 0.97 -0.89 11.73
N THR A 298 1.32 0.39 11.84
CA THR A 298 1.31 1.33 10.70
C THR A 298 2.19 0.84 9.55
N GLU A 299 3.32 0.22 9.88
CA GLU A 299 4.26 -0.38 8.93
C GLU A 299 3.69 -1.58 8.17
N LYS A 300 2.63 -2.21 8.70
CA LYS A 300 2.04 -3.43 8.15
C LYS A 300 0.96 -3.13 7.11
N GLY A 301 1.26 -2.27 6.15
CA GLY A 301 0.39 -2.00 5.00
C GLY A 301 -0.69 -0.94 5.22
N LYS A 302 -0.60 -0.11 6.26
CA LYS A 302 -1.53 1.01 6.45
C LYS A 302 -1.17 2.22 5.58
N VAL A 303 -2.16 3.10 5.40
CA VAL A 303 -2.06 4.32 4.59
C VAL A 303 -0.82 5.16 4.89
N PRO A 304 -0.48 5.53 6.16
CA PRO A 304 0.66 6.41 6.39
C PRO A 304 1.99 5.83 5.90
N TYR A 305 2.19 4.52 6.07
CA TYR A 305 3.41 3.86 5.58
C TYR A 305 3.42 3.70 4.06
N ALA A 306 2.29 3.37 3.43
CA ALA A 306 2.20 3.31 1.98
C ALA A 306 2.49 4.69 1.32
N VAL A 307 1.99 5.76 1.93
CA VAL A 307 2.29 7.14 1.51
C VAL A 307 3.77 7.48 1.74
N ALA A 308 4.32 7.12 2.90
CA ALA A 308 5.72 7.32 3.23
C ALA A 308 6.65 6.64 2.23
N ARG A 309 6.40 5.36 1.92
CA ARG A 309 7.10 4.59 0.88
C ARG A 309 7.07 5.29 -0.47
N ALA A 310 5.88 5.68 -0.95
CA ALA A 310 5.72 6.31 -2.25
C ALA A 310 6.40 7.69 -2.35
N GLY A 311 6.41 8.46 -1.25
CA GLY A 311 7.13 9.73 -1.14
C GLY A 311 8.63 9.53 -1.07
N PHE A 312 9.09 8.58 -0.26
CA PHE A 312 10.50 8.24 -0.08
C PHE A 312 11.15 7.80 -1.39
N GLU A 313 10.49 6.95 -2.18
CA GLU A 313 10.94 6.52 -3.52
C GLU A 313 11.15 7.70 -4.50
N ARG A 314 10.56 8.86 -4.21
CA ARG A 314 10.69 10.10 -5.01
C ARG A 314 11.52 11.18 -4.33
N GLY A 315 12.09 10.91 -3.15
CA GLY A 315 12.87 11.88 -2.38
C GLY A 315 12.02 13.02 -1.82
N ILE A 316 10.72 12.79 -1.61
CA ILE A 316 9.78 13.78 -1.08
C ILE A 316 9.62 13.53 0.42
N PRO A 317 9.85 14.54 1.29
CA PRO A 317 9.68 14.37 2.72
C PRO A 317 8.22 14.10 3.07
N VAL A 318 7.99 13.20 4.02
CA VAL A 318 6.66 12.79 4.49
C VAL A 318 6.51 13.05 5.98
N ILE A 319 5.50 13.82 6.35
CA ILE A 319 5.16 14.08 7.76
C ILE A 319 3.86 13.36 8.08
N ALA A 320 3.87 12.53 9.11
CA ALA A 320 2.69 11.78 9.56
C ALA A 320 2.06 12.43 10.82
N LEU A 321 0.74 12.57 10.80
CA LEU A 321 -0.08 13.07 11.90
C LEU A 321 -0.87 11.92 12.53
N GLY A 322 -0.61 11.60 13.81
CA GLY A 322 -1.38 10.62 14.56
C GLY A 322 -2.45 11.27 15.44
N GLY A 323 -3.65 10.70 15.51
CA GLY A 323 -4.62 10.98 16.58
C GLY A 323 -4.10 10.59 17.98
N GLY A 324 -3.10 9.71 18.00
CA GLY A 324 -2.21 9.46 19.13
C GLY A 324 -1.01 8.62 18.65
N LEU A 325 0.06 8.60 19.43
CA LEU A 325 1.27 7.83 19.14
C LEU A 325 1.41 6.64 20.08
N GLY A 326 1.73 5.47 19.53
CA GLY A 326 2.08 4.29 20.33
C GLY A 326 3.51 4.33 20.86
N ASP A 327 3.75 3.68 22.00
CA ASP A 327 5.07 3.62 22.66
C ASP A 327 6.21 3.15 21.74
N GLY A 328 5.90 2.28 20.78
CA GLY A 328 6.86 1.82 19.78
C GLY A 328 7.42 2.98 18.94
N VAL A 329 6.56 3.90 18.52
CA VAL A 329 6.93 5.07 17.71
C VAL A 329 7.86 6.01 18.48
N LEU A 330 7.67 6.12 19.80
CA LEU A 330 8.55 6.91 20.67
C LEU A 330 9.97 6.31 20.77
N ARG A 331 10.13 5.01 20.51
CA ARG A 331 11.44 4.34 20.46
C ARG A 331 12.08 4.39 19.08
N GLY A 332 11.28 4.61 18.03
CA GLY A 332 11.73 4.73 16.65
C GLY A 332 10.58 4.49 15.66
N TYR A 333 10.72 5.01 14.46
CA TYR A 333 9.78 4.83 13.35
C TYR A 333 10.54 4.71 12.02
N PRO A 334 9.91 4.22 10.95
CA PRO A 334 10.56 4.00 9.67
C PRO A 334 11.17 5.28 9.11
N TRP A 335 12.34 5.16 8.51
CA TRP A 335 13.07 6.26 7.89
C TRP A 335 12.30 6.89 6.72
N GLU A 336 11.39 6.15 6.08
CA GLU A 336 10.49 6.65 5.03
C GLU A 336 9.55 7.74 5.54
N ILE A 337 9.24 7.75 6.84
CA ILE A 337 8.52 8.85 7.50
C ILE A 337 9.57 9.86 7.99
N THR A 338 9.55 11.07 7.45
CA THR A 338 10.51 12.12 7.81
C THR A 338 10.28 12.66 9.22
N ALA A 339 9.02 12.80 9.63
CA ALA A 339 8.66 13.21 10.98
C ALA A 339 7.25 12.71 11.36
N VAL A 340 7.04 12.49 12.65
CA VAL A 340 5.75 12.10 13.22
C VAL A 340 5.32 13.15 14.25
N PHE A 341 4.05 13.55 14.22
CA PHE A 341 3.45 14.44 15.22
C PHE A 341 2.18 13.84 15.80
N ASP A 342 1.99 14.06 17.10
CA ASP A 342 0.72 13.86 17.77
C ASP A 342 -0.20 15.05 17.49
N SER A 343 -1.44 14.79 17.10
CA SER A 343 -2.45 15.83 16.80
C SER A 343 -3.23 16.30 18.02
N THR A 344 -2.98 15.73 19.20
CA THR A 344 -3.55 16.18 20.48
C THR A 344 -2.84 17.44 20.98
N THR A 345 -3.57 18.27 21.75
CA THR A 345 -3.07 19.58 22.23
C THR A 345 -2.80 19.62 23.73
N GLY A 346 -2.79 18.47 24.41
CA GLY A 346 -2.55 18.36 25.85
C GLY A 346 -2.99 17.01 26.43
N PRO A 347 -2.68 16.75 27.71
CA PRO A 347 -3.12 15.54 28.38
C PRO A 347 -4.65 15.49 28.47
N GLY A 348 -5.23 14.30 28.32
CA GLY A 348 -6.67 14.06 28.37
C GLY A 348 -7.00 12.59 28.17
N SER A 349 -8.29 12.26 28.25
CA SER A 349 -8.77 10.93 27.88
C SER A 349 -8.77 10.74 26.36
N VAL A 350 -8.89 9.49 25.91
CA VAL A 350 -9.03 9.18 24.48
C VAL A 350 -10.31 9.81 23.93
N GLU A 351 -11.40 9.76 24.69
CA GLU A 351 -12.68 10.35 24.33
C GLU A 351 -12.58 11.86 24.14
N ASP A 352 -11.86 12.55 25.04
CA ASP A 352 -11.63 14.00 24.94
C ASP A 352 -10.78 14.36 23.73
N ALA A 353 -9.74 13.55 23.43
CA ALA A 353 -8.91 13.73 22.24
C ALA A 353 -9.75 13.56 20.97
N MET A 354 -10.55 12.49 20.90
CA MET A 354 -11.45 12.22 19.78
C MET A 354 -12.43 13.37 19.55
N ALA A 355 -13.09 13.86 20.61
CA ALA A 355 -14.04 14.97 20.55
C ALA A 355 -13.40 16.30 20.09
N LYS A 356 -12.12 16.52 20.37
CA LYS A 356 -11.38 17.73 19.98
C LYS A 356 -10.70 17.63 18.62
N THR A 357 -10.76 16.49 17.94
CA THR A 357 -10.04 16.26 16.67
C THR A 357 -10.35 17.35 15.63
N GLU A 358 -11.59 17.82 15.53
CA GLU A 358 -11.97 18.89 14.58
C GLU A 358 -11.23 20.22 14.79
N ILE A 359 -10.80 20.51 16.02
CA ILE A 359 -10.08 21.75 16.35
C ILE A 359 -8.57 21.53 16.47
N SER A 360 -8.15 20.36 16.95
CA SER A 360 -6.74 20.05 17.22
C SER A 360 -5.97 19.71 15.93
N LEU A 361 -6.57 18.92 15.05
CA LEU A 361 -5.95 18.48 13.80
C LEU A 361 -5.58 19.66 12.87
N PRO A 362 -6.48 20.60 12.52
CA PRO A 362 -6.11 21.76 11.71
C PRO A 362 -5.14 22.70 12.45
N PHE A 363 -5.19 22.77 13.78
CA PHE A 363 -4.26 23.57 14.57
C PHE A 363 -2.82 23.05 14.44
N VAL A 364 -2.60 21.74 14.60
CA VAL A 364 -1.28 21.12 14.50
C VAL A 364 -0.76 21.20 13.07
N ALA A 365 -1.60 20.90 12.07
CA ALA A 365 -1.24 21.05 10.66
C ALA A 365 -0.77 22.48 10.32
N ARG A 366 -1.40 23.50 10.93
CA ARG A 366 -0.98 24.90 10.79
C ARG A 366 0.39 25.18 11.41
N GLN A 367 0.74 24.57 12.54
CA GLN A 367 2.07 24.74 13.13
C GLN A 367 3.14 24.12 12.25
N ILE A 368 2.88 22.93 11.70
CA ILE A 368 3.77 22.25 10.75
C ILE A 368 3.97 23.14 9.52
N ALA A 369 2.89 23.69 8.95
CA ALA A 369 2.99 24.58 7.80
C ALA A 369 3.82 25.84 8.08
N LYS A 370 3.65 26.47 9.25
CA LYS A 370 4.47 27.62 9.68
C LYS A 370 5.95 27.23 9.82
N LEU A 371 6.24 26.06 10.39
CA LEU A 371 7.59 25.54 10.50
C LEU A 371 8.21 25.28 9.12
N SER A 372 7.49 24.60 8.22
CA SER A 372 7.93 24.37 6.84
C SER A 372 8.22 25.69 6.11
N ARG A 373 7.35 26.69 6.28
CA ARG A 373 7.54 28.04 5.73
C ARG A 373 8.79 28.71 6.32
N ALA A 374 9.00 28.63 7.63
CA ALA A 374 10.18 29.20 8.28
C ALA A 374 11.48 28.55 7.78
N VAL A 375 11.51 27.22 7.62
CA VAL A 375 12.66 26.49 7.06
C VAL A 375 12.96 26.97 5.64
N LEU A 376 11.95 27.11 4.78
CA LEU A 376 12.14 27.64 3.42
C LEU A 376 12.64 29.09 3.41
N LEU A 377 12.07 29.97 4.24
CA LEU A 377 12.45 31.38 4.32
C LEU A 377 13.84 31.58 4.94
N SER A 378 14.27 30.69 5.84
CA SER A 378 15.59 30.75 6.48
C SER A 378 16.74 30.39 5.55
N GLY A 379 16.44 29.95 4.31
CA GLY A 379 17.32 30.21 3.17
C GLY A 379 18.77 29.78 3.37
N ARG A 380 19.04 28.61 3.94
CA ARG A 380 20.32 27.94 3.70
C ARG A 380 20.31 27.57 2.22
N GLY A 381 21.00 28.37 1.40
CA GLY A 381 21.02 28.21 -0.06
C GLY A 381 21.28 26.75 -0.44
N VAL A 382 20.66 26.27 -1.50
CA VAL A 382 20.87 24.88 -1.92
C VAL A 382 22.28 24.78 -2.50
N ARG A 383 23.12 23.94 -1.92
CA ARG A 383 24.43 23.62 -2.51
C ARG A 383 24.17 22.75 -3.73
N GLN A 384 24.50 23.25 -4.91
CA GLN A 384 24.45 22.47 -6.14
C GLN A 384 25.70 21.57 -6.17
N GLU A 385 25.51 20.28 -6.39
CA GLU A 385 26.58 19.33 -6.67
C GLU A 385 26.38 18.70 -8.05
N LEU A 386 27.45 18.61 -8.81
CA LEU A 386 27.46 17.97 -10.12
C LEU A 386 28.30 16.70 -10.04
N SER A 387 27.80 15.63 -10.62
CA SER A 387 28.46 14.34 -10.70
C SER A 387 28.30 13.75 -12.10
N ALA A 388 29.24 12.89 -12.49
CA ALA A 388 29.18 12.16 -13.74
C ALA A 388 29.56 10.70 -13.53
N GLY A 389 29.06 9.81 -14.39
CA GLY A 389 29.29 8.38 -14.27
C GLY A 389 28.88 7.58 -15.50
N GLY A 390 28.99 6.26 -15.39
CA GLY A 390 28.88 5.35 -16.52
C GLY A 390 27.90 4.20 -16.32
N VAL A 391 27.11 3.92 -17.36
CA VAL A 391 26.49 2.61 -17.57
C VAL A 391 27.42 1.79 -18.45
N VAL A 392 28.30 1.02 -17.81
CA VAL A 392 29.35 0.27 -18.50
C VAL A 392 28.84 -1.10 -18.89
N PHE A 393 28.88 -1.41 -20.18
CA PHE A 393 28.46 -2.69 -20.73
C PHE A 393 29.65 -3.51 -21.23
N ARG A 394 29.55 -4.83 -21.05
CA ARG A 394 30.43 -5.80 -21.72
C ARG A 394 29.64 -6.98 -22.26
N LYS A 395 30.23 -7.72 -23.21
CA LYS A 395 29.76 -9.07 -23.58
C LYS A 395 30.43 -10.08 -22.66
N GLY A 396 29.63 -10.87 -21.95
CA GLY A 396 30.10 -11.92 -21.06
C GLY A 396 29.34 -13.24 -21.28
N ASN A 397 29.61 -14.21 -20.41
CA ASN A 397 28.82 -15.45 -20.38
C ASN A 397 27.37 -15.11 -19.99
N GLY A 398 26.41 -15.52 -20.82
CA GLY A 398 24.99 -15.21 -20.62
C GLY A 398 24.50 -13.93 -21.31
N GLY A 399 25.34 -13.22 -22.08
CA GLY A 399 24.90 -12.07 -22.89
C GLY A 399 25.54 -10.75 -22.48
N ILE A 400 24.78 -9.67 -22.58
CA ILE A 400 25.21 -8.33 -22.18
C ILE A 400 25.21 -8.27 -20.65
N GLN A 401 26.28 -7.73 -20.06
CA GLN A 401 26.41 -7.50 -18.63
C GLN A 401 26.65 -6.03 -18.37
N VAL A 402 26.12 -5.51 -17.26
CA VAL A 402 26.33 -4.15 -16.75
C VAL A 402 27.18 -4.17 -15.48
N LEU A 403 28.07 -3.19 -15.35
CA LEU A 403 28.92 -3.02 -14.17
C LEU A 403 28.17 -2.25 -13.08
N LEU A 404 28.10 -2.81 -11.87
CA LEU A 404 27.52 -2.18 -10.69
C LEU A 404 28.51 -2.14 -9.54
N ILE A 405 28.34 -1.14 -8.68
CA ILE A 405 29.05 -0.97 -7.42
C ILE A 405 28.08 -1.03 -6.25
N GLU A 406 28.53 -1.52 -5.10
CA GLU A 406 27.78 -1.46 -3.84
C GLU A 406 28.16 -0.20 -3.06
N ASP A 407 27.15 0.65 -2.79
CA ASP A 407 27.32 1.87 -2.02
C ASP A 407 27.39 1.60 -0.50
N ARG A 408 27.66 2.65 0.27
CA ARG A 408 27.72 2.58 1.74
C ARG A 408 26.42 2.14 2.44
N PHE A 409 25.29 2.12 1.73
CA PHE A 409 23.99 1.69 2.24
C PHE A 409 23.63 0.26 1.81
N GLY A 410 24.56 -0.43 1.13
CA GLY A 410 24.35 -1.78 0.61
C GLY A 410 23.35 -1.83 -0.54
N TYR A 411 23.23 -0.75 -1.32
CA TYR A 411 22.50 -0.73 -2.58
C TYR A 411 23.47 -0.86 -3.74
N LEU A 412 23.11 -1.66 -4.74
CA LEU A 412 23.83 -1.71 -6.01
C LEU A 412 23.41 -0.53 -6.90
N THR A 413 24.40 0.24 -7.34
CA THR A 413 24.25 1.46 -8.15
C THR A 413 25.29 1.50 -9.27
N LEU A 414 25.14 2.45 -10.17
CA LEU A 414 26.11 2.76 -11.22
C LEU A 414 27.31 3.54 -10.64
N PRO A 415 28.52 3.31 -11.16
CA PRO A 415 29.70 4.08 -10.80
C PRO A 415 29.57 5.56 -11.19
N LYS A 416 29.88 6.47 -10.27
CA LYS A 416 29.72 7.93 -10.41
C LYS A 416 30.30 8.71 -9.22
N GLY A 417 31.09 9.74 -9.50
CA GLY A 417 31.55 10.69 -8.49
C GLY A 417 31.53 12.14 -8.96
N HIS A 418 32.29 13.01 -8.29
CA HIS A 418 32.14 14.47 -8.41
C HIS A 418 32.78 14.99 -9.69
N VAL A 419 32.18 16.03 -10.29
CA VAL A 419 32.81 16.73 -11.42
C VAL A 419 33.70 17.83 -10.86
N ASP A 420 34.99 17.77 -11.17
CA ASP A 420 35.95 18.76 -10.71
C ASP A 420 35.80 20.09 -11.45
N GLN A 421 36.33 21.16 -10.86
CA GLN A 421 36.19 22.50 -11.41
C GLN A 421 36.89 22.61 -12.77
N GLY A 422 36.11 22.80 -13.84
CA GLY A 422 36.60 22.92 -15.21
C GLY A 422 36.70 21.58 -15.97
N GLU A 423 36.33 20.47 -15.33
CA GLU A 423 36.30 19.14 -15.94
C GLU A 423 35.05 18.96 -16.83
N ALA A 424 35.22 18.34 -18.01
CA ALA A 424 34.08 17.97 -18.84
C ALA A 424 33.32 16.78 -18.23
N LEU A 425 32.01 16.70 -18.46
CA LEU A 425 31.19 15.61 -17.91
C LEU A 425 31.67 14.22 -18.37
N GLU A 426 32.11 14.13 -19.63
CA GLU A 426 32.66 12.93 -20.23
C GLU A 426 33.97 12.49 -19.56
N GLU A 427 34.85 13.45 -19.26
CA GLU A 427 36.14 13.20 -18.59
C GLU A 427 35.90 12.72 -17.15
N ALA A 428 35.04 13.42 -16.41
CA ALA A 428 34.63 13.04 -15.07
C ALA A 428 34.02 11.62 -15.06
N ALA A 429 33.14 11.31 -16.01
CA ALA A 429 32.51 10.00 -16.07
C ALA A 429 33.53 8.87 -16.30
N LEU A 430 34.50 9.06 -17.19
CA LEU A 430 35.56 8.08 -17.45
C LEU A 430 36.48 7.91 -16.25
N ARG A 431 36.89 9.01 -15.60
CA ARG A 431 37.73 9.02 -14.40
C ARG A 431 37.05 8.29 -13.25
N GLU A 432 35.80 8.65 -12.94
CA GLU A 432 35.04 8.09 -11.82
C GLU A 432 34.76 6.61 -12.00
N VAL A 433 34.43 6.17 -13.23
CA VAL A 433 34.32 4.72 -13.53
C VAL A 433 35.64 4.02 -13.26
N LYS A 434 36.76 4.59 -13.71
CA LYS A 434 38.08 3.99 -13.51
C LYS A 434 38.47 3.94 -12.04
N GLU A 435 38.19 4.99 -11.27
CA GLU A 435 38.52 5.10 -9.84
C GLU A 435 37.68 4.13 -9.00
N GLU A 436 36.34 4.16 -9.15
CA GLU A 436 35.45 3.36 -8.29
C GLU A 436 35.47 1.86 -8.61
N THR A 437 35.91 1.48 -9.82
CA THR A 437 35.78 0.10 -10.33
C THR A 437 37.06 -0.53 -10.85
N GLY A 438 38.10 0.24 -11.16
CA GLY A 438 39.32 -0.25 -11.82
C GLY A 438 39.19 -0.52 -13.33
N VAL A 439 37.99 -0.37 -13.89
CA VAL A 439 37.67 -0.71 -15.29
C VAL A 439 37.96 0.44 -16.25
N ASP A 440 38.53 0.11 -17.40
CA ASP A 440 38.66 1.00 -18.55
C ASP A 440 37.45 0.87 -19.47
N CYS A 441 36.97 2.01 -19.96
CA CYS A 441 35.82 2.06 -20.85
C CYS A 441 35.91 3.23 -21.83
N GLU A 442 35.02 3.23 -22.83
CA GLU A 442 34.83 4.33 -23.77
C GLU A 442 33.36 4.75 -23.81
N ILE A 443 33.11 6.06 -23.95
CA ILE A 443 31.76 6.60 -24.05
C ILE A 443 31.18 6.32 -25.44
N LEU A 444 29.96 5.80 -25.46
CA LEU A 444 29.16 5.59 -26.66
C LEU A 444 28.17 6.74 -26.88
N ALA A 445 27.43 7.11 -25.84
CA ALA A 445 26.37 8.12 -25.90
C ALA A 445 25.98 8.65 -24.51
N TYR A 446 25.31 9.79 -24.46
CA TYR A 446 24.68 10.29 -23.24
C TYR A 446 23.41 9.50 -22.92
N ALA A 447 23.33 8.91 -21.73
CA ALA A 447 22.20 8.08 -21.30
C ALA A 447 21.11 8.89 -20.59
N GLY A 448 21.49 9.94 -19.86
CA GLY A 448 20.55 10.82 -19.15
C GLY A 448 21.14 11.41 -17.87
N SER A 449 20.30 12.12 -17.11
CA SER A 449 20.67 12.62 -15.79
C SER A 449 19.58 12.40 -14.76
N HIS A 450 19.99 12.39 -13.49
CA HIS A 450 19.09 12.34 -12.35
C HIS A 450 19.49 13.37 -11.31
N THR A 451 18.50 14.16 -10.87
CA THR A 451 18.66 15.12 -9.79
C THR A 451 17.94 14.61 -8.54
N TYR A 452 18.60 14.68 -7.39
CA TYR A 452 18.03 14.36 -6.09
C TYR A 452 18.58 15.29 -5.01
N ARG A 453 17.83 15.42 -3.91
CA ARG A 453 18.22 16.27 -2.79
C ARG A 453 18.53 15.44 -1.55
N PHE A 454 19.55 15.84 -0.81
CA PHE A 454 19.91 15.24 0.47
C PHE A 454 20.41 16.31 1.45
N PRO A 455 20.36 16.05 2.78
CA PRO A 455 20.91 16.99 3.75
C PRO A 455 22.45 17.02 3.66
N GLY A 456 23.01 18.20 3.38
CA GLY A 456 24.44 18.45 3.41
C GLY A 456 24.96 18.90 4.77
N GLU A 457 26.26 19.20 4.82
CA GLU A 457 26.93 19.70 6.02
C GLU A 457 26.28 20.99 6.53
N GLY A 458 26.11 21.09 7.85
CA GLY A 458 25.39 22.22 8.46
C GLY A 458 23.92 22.32 8.01
N CYS A 459 23.25 21.22 7.68
CA CYS A 459 21.85 21.16 7.22
C CYS A 459 21.54 22.06 6.00
N VAL A 460 22.56 22.39 5.21
CA VAL A 460 22.39 23.05 3.93
C VAL A 460 21.94 21.97 2.94
N PRO A 461 20.75 22.06 2.32
CA PRO A 461 20.32 21.05 1.35
C PRO A 461 21.30 21.00 0.19
N VAL A 462 21.73 19.80 -0.18
CA VAL A 462 22.49 19.56 -1.41
C VAL A 462 21.51 19.09 -2.47
N GLU A 463 21.48 19.77 -3.62
CA GLU A 463 20.83 19.27 -4.83
C GLU A 463 21.92 18.73 -5.74
N LYS A 464 21.95 17.41 -5.89
CA LYS A 464 22.95 16.71 -6.67
C LYS A 464 22.37 16.24 -7.99
N THR A 465 22.97 16.68 -9.08
CA THR A 465 22.67 16.23 -10.44
C THR A 465 23.76 15.30 -10.90
N VAL A 466 23.39 14.07 -11.27
CA VAL A 466 24.32 13.07 -11.82
C VAL A 466 24.01 12.87 -13.29
N HIS A 467 25.01 13.06 -14.14
CA HIS A 467 24.96 12.75 -15.57
C HIS A 467 25.55 11.37 -15.84
N TYR A 468 24.88 10.58 -16.67
CA TYR A 468 25.32 9.23 -17.02
C TYR A 468 25.51 9.08 -18.52
N PHE A 469 26.55 8.32 -18.87
CA PHE A 469 26.87 7.96 -20.25
C PHE A 469 26.80 6.44 -20.42
N ALA A 470 26.27 5.98 -21.56
CA ALA A 470 26.40 4.61 -21.98
C ALA A 470 27.85 4.38 -22.42
N MET A 471 28.49 3.33 -21.90
CA MET A 471 29.91 3.07 -22.08
C MET A 471 30.18 1.62 -22.47
N ARG A 472 31.21 1.39 -23.28
CA ARG A 472 31.70 0.06 -23.63
C ARG A 472 32.96 -0.24 -22.83
N TYR A 473 32.99 -1.40 -22.17
CA TYR A 473 34.18 -1.94 -21.51
C TYR A 473 35.31 -2.16 -22.52
N THR A 474 36.52 -1.69 -22.19
CA THR A 474 37.72 -1.84 -23.03
C THR A 474 38.88 -2.55 -22.33
N GLY A 475 38.90 -2.61 -20.99
CA GLY A 475 39.97 -3.25 -20.23
C GLY A 475 39.88 -3.08 -18.71
N GLY A 476 40.89 -3.54 -17.98
CA GLY A 476 40.97 -3.44 -16.53
C GLY A 476 40.23 -4.57 -15.78
N GLU A 477 40.65 -4.82 -14.54
CA GLU A 477 40.02 -5.82 -13.66
C GLU A 477 39.12 -5.11 -12.64
N PRO A 478 37.85 -5.54 -12.50
CA PRO A 478 36.93 -4.97 -11.51
C PRO A 478 37.47 -5.15 -10.10
N ALA A 479 37.75 -4.06 -9.42
CA ALA A 479 38.19 -4.04 -8.04
C ALA A 479 37.52 -2.89 -7.30
N PRO A 480 37.01 -3.12 -6.07
CA PRO A 480 36.46 -2.05 -5.26
C PRO A 480 37.54 -1.06 -4.84
N GLN A 481 37.15 0.20 -4.74
CA GLN A 481 37.99 1.28 -4.23
C GLN A 481 37.90 1.31 -2.69
N PRO A 482 39.03 1.12 -1.98
CA PRO A 482 39.03 1.13 -0.51
C PRO A 482 38.47 2.45 0.04
N GLY A 483 37.38 2.36 0.81
CA GLY A 483 36.75 3.51 1.46
C GLY A 483 35.57 4.14 0.69
N GLU A 484 35.35 3.77 -0.58
CA GLU A 484 34.24 4.30 -1.39
C GLU A 484 33.27 3.22 -1.86
N THR A 485 33.75 2.07 -2.34
CA THR A 485 32.90 0.98 -2.83
C THR A 485 33.19 -0.31 -2.06
N ALA A 486 32.13 -1.00 -1.62
CA ALA A 486 32.29 -2.25 -0.86
C ALA A 486 32.47 -3.47 -1.79
N ARG A 487 31.86 -3.40 -2.98
CA ARG A 487 31.83 -4.47 -3.96
C ARG A 487 31.67 -3.90 -5.37
N VAL A 488 32.29 -4.54 -6.35
CA VAL A 488 32.12 -4.27 -7.78
C VAL A 488 31.74 -5.57 -8.45
N MET A 489 30.70 -5.58 -9.28
CA MET A 489 30.23 -6.80 -9.93
C MET A 489 29.60 -6.55 -11.29
N TRP A 490 29.74 -7.56 -12.16
CA TRP A 490 29.02 -7.63 -13.42
C TRP A 490 27.71 -8.36 -13.22
N VAL A 491 26.64 -7.79 -13.76
CA VAL A 491 25.27 -8.27 -13.56
C VAL A 491 24.58 -8.38 -14.92
N THR A 492 23.81 -9.44 -15.14
CA THR A 492 22.96 -9.55 -16.33
C THR A 492 21.68 -8.73 -16.15
N PRO A 493 21.08 -8.17 -17.21
CA PRO A 493 19.78 -7.50 -17.11
C PRO A 493 18.71 -8.34 -16.39
N GLU A 494 18.71 -9.65 -16.57
CA GLU A 494 17.78 -10.58 -15.92
C GLU A 494 17.97 -10.64 -14.40
N ASP A 495 19.22 -10.60 -13.92
CA ASP A 495 19.54 -10.65 -12.49
C ASP A 495 19.22 -9.33 -11.75
N LEU A 496 19.04 -8.21 -12.47
CA LEU A 496 18.76 -6.90 -11.87
C LEU A 496 17.48 -6.91 -11.01
N GLN A 497 16.47 -7.70 -11.38
CA GLN A 497 15.18 -7.74 -10.70
C GLN A 497 15.25 -8.33 -9.28
N GLY A 498 16.25 -9.18 -9.01
CA GLY A 498 16.45 -9.82 -7.71
C GLY A 498 17.38 -9.05 -6.78
N LEU A 499 17.96 -7.94 -7.25
CA LEU A 499 19.00 -7.21 -6.54
C LEU A 499 18.46 -5.96 -5.85
N LYS A 500 19.07 -5.62 -4.72
CA LYS A 500 18.78 -4.41 -3.96
C LYS A 500 19.35 -3.18 -4.68
N THR A 501 18.60 -2.64 -5.63
CA THR A 501 18.99 -1.48 -6.47
C THR A 501 18.02 -0.32 -6.29
N TYR A 502 18.41 0.89 -6.71
CA TYR A 502 17.49 2.02 -6.79
C TYR A 502 16.58 1.90 -8.04
N PRO A 503 15.26 2.16 -7.95
CA PRO A 503 14.34 1.99 -9.09
C PRO A 503 14.72 2.78 -10.36
N LYS A 504 15.36 3.94 -10.19
CA LYS A 504 15.82 4.77 -11.32
C LYS A 504 17.02 4.16 -12.05
N THR A 505 17.85 3.38 -11.34
CA THR A 505 19.03 2.73 -11.90
C THR A 505 18.64 1.72 -12.98
N VAL A 506 17.63 0.87 -12.72
CA VAL A 506 17.17 -0.14 -13.68
C VAL A 506 16.68 0.52 -14.97
N LYS A 507 15.80 1.52 -14.87
CA LYS A 507 15.29 2.26 -16.05
C LYS A 507 16.39 2.94 -16.86
N LEU A 508 17.40 3.48 -16.18
CA LEU A 508 18.54 4.11 -16.84
C LEU A 508 19.41 3.07 -17.57
N ILE A 509 19.61 1.89 -16.98
CA ILE A 509 20.33 0.78 -17.61
C ILE A 509 19.59 0.31 -18.86
N GLU A 510 18.28 0.11 -18.78
CA GLU A 510 17.43 -0.27 -19.93
C GLU A 510 17.57 0.73 -21.08
N LYS A 511 17.42 2.03 -20.77
CA LYS A 511 17.59 3.10 -21.76
C LYS A 511 19.01 3.17 -22.34
N ALA A 512 20.02 2.96 -21.52
CA ALA A 512 21.41 2.96 -21.98
C ALA A 512 21.74 1.73 -22.85
N ALA A 513 21.08 0.59 -22.61
CA ALA A 513 21.24 -0.61 -23.41
C ALA A 513 20.71 -0.44 -24.85
N GLU A 514 19.68 0.39 -25.06
CA GLU A 514 19.18 0.77 -26.39
C GLU A 514 20.21 1.58 -27.22
N LEU A 515 21.23 2.13 -26.57
CA LEU A 515 22.29 2.92 -27.21
C LEU A 515 23.52 2.08 -27.59
N LEU A 516 23.48 0.76 -27.37
CA LEU A 516 24.53 -0.16 -27.76
C LEU A 516 24.49 -0.43 -29.29
N PRO A 517 25.65 -0.43 -29.97
CA PRO A 517 25.75 -0.66 -31.41
C PRO A 517 25.54 -2.11 -31.85
#